data_AF-A0A7V5XBT6-F1
#
_entry.id   AF-A0A7V5XBT6-F1
#
_cell.length_a   1.000
_cell.length_b   1.000
_cell.length_c   1.000
_cell.angle_alpha   90.00
_cell.angle_beta   90.00
_cell.angle_gamma   90.00
#
_symmetry.space_group_name_H-M   'P 1'
#
loop_
_entity.id
_entity.type
_entity.pdbx_description
1 polymer ?
#
loop_
_entity_poly.entity_id
_entity_poly.type
_entity_poly.pdbx_seq_one_letter_code
_entity_poly.pdbx_strand_id
1 'polypeptide(L)'
;MITYLYWAVVFALMFGVVYLFGSRLGNWKGALISAGVILLIGWSAYFFHFQQVFVKRWGGVMTISVPDGELHITATWKDENLWTENYDPAKNQCIFREYSKGNLLQGKVVIKNCNPMIPGEPVPPPPTQP
;
A
#
# COMPACT_ATOMS: atom_id res chain seq x y z
N MET A 1 9.34 6.22 -14.25
CA MET A 1 8.91 5.25 -13.22
C MET A 1 7.66 4.54 -13.72
N ILE A 2 7.54 3.23 -13.51
CA ILE A 2 6.46 2.42 -14.08
C ILE A 2 5.05 2.90 -13.67
N THR A 3 4.91 3.42 -12.46
CA THR A 3 3.65 4.00 -11.95
C THR A 3 3.15 5.13 -12.84
N TYR A 4 4.02 6.05 -13.25
CA TYR A 4 3.63 7.16 -14.12
C TYR A 4 3.32 6.72 -15.55
N LEU A 5 4.05 5.72 -16.06
CA LEU A 5 3.77 5.14 -17.37
C LEU A 5 2.39 4.48 -17.40
N TYR A 6 2.05 3.71 -16.37
CA TYR A 6 0.74 3.09 -16.23
C TYR A 6 -0.39 4.13 -16.29
N TRP A 7 -0.30 5.19 -15.49
CA TRP A 7 -1.30 6.26 -15.49
C TRP A 7 -1.35 7.04 -16.80
N ALA A 8 -0.21 7.28 -17.45
CA ALA A 8 -0.17 7.90 -18.78
C ALA A 8 -0.94 7.06 -19.81
N VAL A 9 -0.80 5.73 -19.79
CA VAL A 9 -1.54 4.82 -20.68
C VAL A 9 -3.05 4.83 -20.35
N VAL A 10 -3.42 4.76 -19.06
CA VAL A 10 -4.84 4.82 -18.64
C VAL A 10 -5.48 6.13 -19.11
N PHE A 11 -4.80 7.27 -18.94
CA PHE A 11 -5.30 8.55 -19.40
C PHE A 11 -5.34 8.67 -20.92
N ALA A 12 -4.34 8.15 -21.64
CA ALA A 12 -4.36 8.11 -23.10
C ALA A 12 -5.55 7.31 -23.63
N LEU A 13 -5.86 6.15 -23.03
CA LEU A 13 -7.05 5.36 -23.38
C LEU A 13 -8.35 6.11 -23.08
N MET A 14 -8.44 6.75 -21.92
CA MET A 14 -9.61 7.55 -21.54
C MET A 14 -9.84 8.71 -22.53
N PHE A 15 -8.82 9.51 -22.83
CA PHE A 15 -8.93 10.61 -23.79
C PHE A 15 -9.21 10.11 -25.21
N GLY A 16 -8.61 8.98 -25.61
CA GLY A 16 -8.87 8.37 -26.91
C GLY A 16 -10.34 7.96 -27.09
N VAL A 17 -10.95 7.37 -26.06
CA VAL A 17 -12.36 7.00 -26.07
C VAL A 17 -13.28 8.24 -26.02
N VAL A 18 -12.93 9.26 -25.24
CA VAL A 18 -13.67 10.52 -25.23
C VAL A 18 -13.65 11.18 -26.62
N TYR A 19 -12.49 11.25 -27.26
CA TYR A 19 -12.36 11.78 -28.62
C TYR A 19 -13.17 10.97 -29.64
N LEU A 20 -13.09 9.64 -29.58
CA LEU A 20 -13.80 8.76 -30.51
C LEU A 20 -15.33 8.87 -30.34
N PHE A 21 -15.85 8.72 -29.13
CA PHE A 21 -17.30 8.71 -28.92
C PHE A 21 -17.90 10.12 -28.88
N GLY A 22 -17.20 11.09 -28.29
CA GLY A 22 -17.65 12.47 -28.16
C GLY A 22 -17.51 13.23 -29.47
N SER A 23 -16.29 13.39 -29.98
CA SER A 23 -16.03 14.21 -31.16
C SER A 23 -16.39 13.51 -32.47
N ARG A 24 -16.07 12.22 -32.61
CA ARG A 24 -16.22 11.51 -33.89
C ARG A 24 -17.60 10.89 -34.08
N LEU A 25 -18.29 10.52 -32.98
CA LEU A 25 -19.63 9.91 -33.01
C LEU A 25 -20.74 10.81 -32.42
N GLY A 26 -20.40 11.98 -31.87
CA GLY A 26 -21.37 12.93 -31.29
C GLY A 26 -22.05 12.45 -29.99
N ASN A 27 -21.67 11.28 -29.46
CA ASN A 27 -22.29 10.65 -28.30
C ASN A 27 -21.50 10.94 -27.03
N TRP A 28 -21.66 12.16 -26.50
CA TRP A 28 -21.01 12.60 -25.27
C TRP A 28 -21.41 11.80 -24.04
N LYS A 29 -22.64 11.29 -23.98
CA LYS A 29 -23.08 10.41 -22.87
C LYS A 29 -22.30 9.10 -22.89
N GLY A 30 -22.22 8.44 -24.04
CA GLY A 30 -21.44 7.22 -24.21
C GLY A 30 -19.94 7.42 -23.96
N ALA A 31 -19.40 8.56 -24.38
CA ALA A 31 -18.02 8.96 -24.13
C ALA A 31 -17.70 9.05 -22.62
N LEU A 32 -18.53 9.78 -21.86
CA LEU A 32 -18.34 9.97 -20.42
C LEU A 32 -18.52 8.67 -19.63
N ILE A 33 -19.52 7.84 -19.98
CA ILE A 33 -19.71 6.53 -19.35
C ILE A 33 -18.48 5.65 -19.59
N SER A 34 -18.02 5.56 -20.83
CA SER A 34 -16.87 4.72 -21.19
C SER A 34 -15.57 5.21 -20.53
N ALA A 35 -15.36 6.52 -20.48
CA ALA A 35 -14.23 7.12 -19.76
C ALA A 35 -14.26 6.80 -18.26
N GLY A 36 -15.43 6.90 -17.62
CA GLY A 36 -15.61 6.53 -16.22
C GLY A 36 -15.32 5.06 -15.96
N VAL A 37 -15.75 4.16 -16.85
CA VAL A 37 -15.45 2.72 -16.76
C VAL A 37 -13.95 2.45 -16.88
N ILE A 38 -13.25 3.08 -17.83
CA ILE A 38 -11.80 2.95 -17.98
C ILE A 38 -11.06 3.41 -16.73
N LEU A 39 -11.44 4.57 -16.18
CA LEU A 39 -10.85 5.09 -14.96
C LEU A 39 -11.09 4.16 -13.77
N LEU A 40 -12.31 3.65 -13.60
CA LEU A 40 -12.65 2.73 -12.52
C LEU A 40 -11.86 1.42 -12.62
N ILE A 41 -11.77 0.83 -13.81
CA ILE A 41 -11.00 -0.40 -14.03
C ILE A 41 -9.52 -0.15 -13.83
N GLY A 42 -8.97 0.93 -14.40
CA GLY A 42 -7.56 1.30 -14.25
C GLY A 42 -7.20 1.57 -12.78
N TRP A 43 -8.00 2.34 -12.07
CA TRP A 43 -7.80 2.59 -10.65
C TRP A 43 -7.89 1.29 -9.83
N SER A 44 -8.91 0.46 -10.07
CA SER A 44 -9.11 -0.79 -9.34
C SER A 44 -7.95 -1.77 -9.58
N ALA A 45 -7.53 -1.93 -10.84
CA ALA A 45 -6.39 -2.78 -11.19
C ALA A 45 -5.09 -2.24 -10.58
N TYR A 46 -4.90 -0.92 -10.56
CA TYR A 46 -3.75 -0.31 -9.90
C TYR A 46 -3.73 -0.58 -8.40
N PHE A 47 -4.81 -0.24 -7.71
CA PHE A 47 -4.93 -0.34 -6.27
C PHE A 47 -4.87 -1.79 -5.78
N PHE A 48 -5.67 -2.69 -6.36
CA PHE A 48 -5.78 -4.08 -5.92
C PHE A 48 -4.70 -5.01 -6.47
N HIS A 49 -3.86 -4.58 -7.41
CA HIS A 49 -2.84 -5.45 -8.00
C HIS A 49 -1.52 -4.76 -8.31
N PHE A 50 -1.52 -3.75 -9.19
CA PHE A 50 -0.27 -3.27 -9.77
C PHE A 50 0.61 -2.46 -8.81
N GLN A 51 0.05 -1.73 -7.84
CA GLN A 51 0.85 -0.87 -6.96
C GLN A 51 1.98 -1.64 -6.27
N GLN A 52 1.68 -2.78 -5.63
CA GLN A 52 2.70 -3.59 -4.95
C GLN A 52 3.65 -4.28 -5.92
N VAL A 53 3.14 -4.81 -7.04
CA VAL A 53 3.98 -5.44 -8.07
C VAL A 53 4.99 -4.45 -8.63
N PHE A 54 4.55 -3.21 -8.88
CA PHE A 54 5.39 -2.15 -9.39
C PHE A 54 6.46 -1.75 -8.40
N VAL A 55 6.11 -1.55 -7.12
CA VAL A 55 7.07 -1.20 -6.07
C VAL A 55 8.10 -2.30 -5.90
N LYS A 56 7.66 -3.55 -5.78
CA LYS A 56 8.55 -4.69 -5.50
C LYS A 56 9.48 -5.03 -6.68
N ARG A 57 8.98 -4.97 -7.92
CA ARG A 57 9.68 -5.57 -9.08
C ARG A 57 10.11 -4.57 -10.18
N TRP A 58 9.54 -3.35 -10.22
CA TRP A 58 9.66 -2.45 -11.39
C TRP A 58 10.00 -0.99 -11.00
N GLY A 59 10.37 -0.73 -9.75
CA GLY A 59 10.69 0.63 -9.27
C GLY A 59 9.49 1.58 -9.24
N GLY A 60 8.32 1.07 -8.85
CA GLY A 60 7.14 1.87 -8.51
C GLY A 60 7.25 2.56 -7.15
N VAL A 61 6.21 3.31 -6.78
CA VAL A 61 6.16 4.03 -5.49
C VAL A 61 4.91 3.69 -4.69
N MET A 62 5.07 3.55 -3.38
CA MET A 62 4.01 3.36 -2.40
C MET A 62 4.42 4.02 -1.09
N THR A 63 3.45 4.60 -0.41
CA THR A 63 3.63 5.22 0.91
C THR A 63 2.78 4.47 1.91
N ILE A 64 3.38 4.15 3.06
CA ILE A 64 2.70 3.64 4.24
C ILE A 64 3.08 4.49 5.45
N SER A 65 2.17 4.63 6.39
CA SER A 65 2.40 5.37 7.63
C SER A 65 2.52 4.40 8.80
N VAL A 66 3.48 4.69 9.67
CA VAL A 66 3.60 4.03 10.97
C VAL A 66 2.45 4.54 11.86
N PRO A 67 1.69 3.67 12.52
CA PRO A 67 0.63 4.10 13.44
C PRO A 67 1.19 4.95 14.60
N ASP A 68 0.38 5.90 15.07
CA ASP A 68 0.78 6.78 16.17
C ASP A 68 1.11 5.98 17.44
N GLY A 69 2.17 6.40 18.13
CA GLY A 69 2.66 5.74 19.33
C GLY A 69 3.50 4.48 19.07
N GLU A 70 3.66 4.06 17.82
CA GLU A 70 4.55 2.98 17.44
C GLU A 70 5.86 3.49 16.83
N LEU A 71 6.94 2.74 17.06
CA LEU A 71 8.26 3.00 16.50
C LEU A 71 8.56 1.97 15.42
N HIS A 72 8.91 2.42 14.22
CA HIS A 72 9.27 1.51 13.14
C HIS A 72 10.60 0.80 13.44
N ILE A 73 10.64 -0.52 13.27
CA ILE A 73 11.85 -1.32 13.43
C ILE A 73 12.40 -1.71 12.05
N THR A 74 11.60 -2.45 11.28
CA THR A 74 12.04 -2.98 9.98
C THR A 74 10.86 -3.24 9.04
N ALA A 75 11.17 -3.34 7.75
CA ALA A 75 10.24 -3.76 6.72
C ALA A 75 10.90 -4.79 5.81
N THR A 76 10.16 -5.81 5.41
CA THR A 76 10.64 -6.86 4.50
C THR A 76 9.54 -7.32 3.55
N TRP A 77 9.93 -7.85 2.40
CA TRP A 77 9.01 -8.48 1.47
C TRP A 77 8.96 -9.98 1.72
N LYS A 78 7.76 -10.53 1.89
CA LYS A 78 7.52 -11.97 1.85
C LYS A 78 6.53 -12.24 0.74
N ASP A 79 6.97 -12.98 -0.26
CA ASP A 79 6.24 -13.11 -1.52
C ASP A 79 5.81 -11.72 -2.01
N GLU A 80 4.57 -11.54 -2.46
CA GLU A 80 4.10 -10.25 -2.98
C GLU A 80 3.65 -9.25 -1.90
N ASN A 81 3.78 -9.58 -0.62
CA ASN A 81 3.27 -8.76 0.48
C ASN A 81 4.40 -8.07 1.24
N LEU A 82 4.14 -6.84 1.66
CA LEU A 82 5.05 -6.07 2.49
C LEU A 82 4.73 -6.35 3.96
N TRP A 83 5.73 -6.79 4.71
CA TRP A 83 5.64 -6.97 6.15
C TRP A 83 6.40 -5.86 6.85
N THR A 84 5.78 -5.22 7.83
CA THR A 84 6.44 -4.23 8.70
C THR A 84 6.40 -4.68 10.13
N GLU A 85 7.49 -4.47 10.85
CA GLU A 85 7.58 -4.64 12.28
C GLU A 85 7.72 -3.27 12.94
N ASN A 86 6.85 -3.01 13.91
CA ASN A 86 6.90 -1.81 14.75
C ASN A 86 6.87 -2.20 16.23
N TYR A 87 7.38 -1.34 17.09
CA TYR A 87 7.34 -1.48 18.54
C TYR A 87 6.35 -0.50 19.17
N ASP A 88 5.46 -1.01 20.03
CA ASP A 88 4.63 -0.21 20.93
C ASP A 88 5.28 -0.20 22.33
N PRO A 89 5.92 0.92 22.75
CA PRO A 89 6.59 1.04 24.04
C PRO A 89 5.61 1.08 25.22
N ALA A 90 4.37 1.57 25.02
CA ALA A 90 3.38 1.64 26.08
C ALA A 90 2.89 0.25 26.50
N LYS A 91 2.82 -0.69 25.54
CA LYS A 91 2.39 -2.07 25.79
C LYS A 91 3.52 -3.08 25.84
N ASN A 92 4.75 -2.66 25.54
CA ASN A 92 5.91 -3.52 25.35
C ASN A 92 5.66 -4.65 24.34
N GLN A 93 5.23 -4.28 23.13
CA GLN A 93 4.83 -5.22 22.07
C GLN A 93 5.54 -4.94 20.74
N CYS A 94 6.05 -5.98 20.09
CA CYS A 94 6.44 -5.92 18.68
C CYS A 94 5.27 -6.41 17.82
N ILE A 95 4.92 -5.61 16.81
CA ILE A 95 3.72 -5.77 16.00
C ILE A 95 4.14 -5.92 14.55
N PHE A 96 3.91 -7.11 14.00
CA PHE A 96 4.10 -7.40 12.60
C PHE A 96 2.78 -7.18 11.86
N ARG A 97 2.80 -6.39 10.80
CA ARG A 97 1.65 -6.12 9.94
C ARG A 97 1.95 -6.53 8.52
N GLU A 98 1.02 -7.26 7.93
CA GLU A 98 1.05 -7.60 6.52
C GLU A 98 0.22 -6.62 5.70
N TYR A 99 0.87 -5.90 4.80
CA TYR A 99 0.24 -5.11 3.76
C TYR A 99 0.13 -5.97 2.50
N SER A 100 -1.05 -6.52 2.26
CA SER A 100 -1.36 -7.25 1.01
C SER A 100 -1.82 -6.32 -0.09
N LYS A 101 -1.89 -6.84 -1.33
CA LYS A 101 -2.40 -6.10 -2.50
C LYS A 101 -3.77 -5.48 -2.22
N GLY A 102 -3.97 -4.23 -2.61
CA GLY A 102 -5.18 -3.47 -2.25
C GLY A 102 -5.21 -2.94 -0.82
N ASN A 103 -4.08 -2.98 -0.10
CA ASN A 103 -3.97 -2.50 1.28
C ASN A 103 -4.95 -3.20 2.26
N LEU A 104 -5.41 -4.40 1.92
CA LEU A 104 -6.21 -5.23 2.81
C LEU A 104 -5.24 -5.89 3.79
N LEU A 105 -5.22 -5.41 5.04
CA LEU A 105 -4.50 -6.08 6.13
C LEU A 105 -5.07 -7.48 6.32
N GLN A 106 -4.28 -8.51 6.00
CA GLN A 106 -4.71 -9.91 6.16
C GLN A 106 -4.09 -10.52 7.43
N GLY A 107 -2.79 -10.32 7.66
CA GLY A 107 -2.05 -10.84 8.81
C GLY A 107 -1.62 -9.76 9.82
N LYS A 108 -1.77 -10.07 11.11
CA LYS A 108 -1.17 -9.33 12.22
C LYS A 108 -0.60 -10.33 13.24
N VAL A 109 0.66 -10.16 13.62
CA VAL A 109 1.27 -10.93 14.72
C VAL A 109 1.73 -9.95 15.80
N VAL A 110 1.47 -10.29 17.06
CA VAL A 110 1.86 -9.48 18.22
C VAL A 110 2.73 -10.32 19.14
N ILE A 111 3.96 -9.88 19.35
CA ILE A 111 4.90 -10.46 20.31
C ILE A 111 4.87 -9.59 21.56
N LYS A 112 4.46 -10.17 22.70
CA LYS A 112 4.43 -9.48 24.01
C LYS A 112 5.78 -9.57 24.69
N ASN A 113 6.10 -8.57 25.52
CA ASN A 113 7.39 -8.47 26.21
C ASN A 113 8.56 -8.53 25.22
N CYS A 114 8.40 -7.84 24.09
CA CYS A 114 9.42 -7.81 23.06
C CYS A 114 10.61 -6.98 23.53
N ASN A 115 11.82 -7.40 23.20
CA ASN A 115 13.01 -6.58 23.34
C ASN A 115 13.47 -6.13 21.94
N PRO A 116 12.99 -4.99 21.43
CA PRO A 116 13.50 -4.42 20.20
C PRO A 116 14.91 -3.92 20.48
N MET A 117 15.91 -4.77 20.28
CA MET A 117 17.30 -4.47 20.61
C MET A 117 17.77 -3.17 19.94
N ILE A 118 17.70 -2.05 20.67
CA ILE A 118 18.52 -0.87 20.43
C ILE A 118 19.87 -1.23 21.04
N PRO A 119 20.98 -1.31 20.27
CA PRO A 119 22.28 -1.62 20.84
C PRO A 119 22.63 -0.59 21.94
N GLY A 120 22.60 -1.00 23.20
CA GLY A 120 23.11 -0.21 24.34
C GLY A 120 22.15 0.05 25.50
N GLU A 121 20.86 -0.28 25.43
CA GLU A 121 19.95 -0.03 26.57
C GLU A 121 19.55 -1.32 27.30
N PRO A 122 19.74 -1.39 28.65
CA PRO A 122 19.28 -2.54 29.43
C PRO A 122 17.75 -2.58 29.44
N VAL A 123 17.20 -3.77 29.20
CA VAL A 123 15.76 -4.04 29.29
C VAL A 123 15.26 -3.65 30.69
N PRO A 124 14.26 -2.76 30.83
CA PRO A 124 13.66 -2.48 32.12
C PRO A 124 13.08 -3.77 32.72
N PRO A 125 13.26 -4.01 34.03
CA PRO A 125 12.67 -5.18 34.66
C PRO A 125 11.13 -5.14 34.53
N PRO A 126 10.46 -6.31 34.44
CA PRO A 126 9.01 -6.37 34.42
C PRO A 126 8.41 -5.61 35.62
N PRO A 127 7.26 -4.93 35.46
CA PRO A 127 6.60 -4.30 36.60
C PRO A 127 6.24 -5.39 37.62
N THR A 128 6.76 -5.24 38.84
CA THR A 128 6.36 -6.06 39.99
C THR A 128 4.87 -5.85 40.24
N GLN A 129 4.10 -6.93 40.12
CA GLN A 129 2.70 -6.94 40.51
C GLN A 129 2.59 -6.76 42.03
N PRO A 130 1.63 -5.96 42.53
CA PRO A 130 1.41 -5.75 43.96
C PRO A 130 0.96 -7.02 44.69
#